data_AF-A0A023AWZ5-F1
#
_entry.id   AF-A0A023AWZ5-F1
#
_cell.length_a   1.000
_cell.length_b   1.000
_cell.length_c   1.000
_cell.angle_alpha   90.00
_cell.angle_beta   90.00
_cell.angle_gamma   90.00
#
_symmetry.space_group_name_H-M   'P 1'
#
loop_
_entity.id
_entity.type
_entity.pdbx_description
1 polymer ?
#
loop_
_entity_poly.entity_id
_entity_poly.type
_entity_poly.pdbx_seq_one_letter_code
_entity_poly.pdbx_strand_id
1 'polypeptide(L)'
;MLRHHSAVTAYHRQVKKVSFARPKPEVSVLWGPPGTGKSHTARAVCDDYYVKPDGQWWDGYQGQDVVIFDDFYGSEKYSDMLRWLSENPIKVPIKNSMTDLLATKFIITSNVEPNRWYPQIEDKSALMRRITQIIYMDQVYSPE
;
A
#
# COMPACT_ATOMS: atom_id res chain seq x y z
N MET A 1 44.45 17.81 2.13
CA MET A 1 44.51 16.32 2.01
C MET A 1 43.27 15.73 2.65
N LEU A 2 42.38 15.15 1.83
CA LEU A 2 41.11 14.54 2.23
C LEU A 2 41.36 13.31 3.15
N ARG A 3 40.81 13.36 4.37
CA ARG A 3 40.85 12.27 5.37
C ARG A 3 39.52 11.51 5.41
N HIS A 4 39.17 10.74 4.37
CA HIS A 4 37.97 9.86 4.43
C HIS A 4 38.11 8.56 3.63
N HIS A 5 39.29 7.93 3.59
CA HIS A 5 39.45 6.64 2.91
C HIS A 5 38.98 5.42 3.71
N SER A 6 38.82 5.52 5.04
CA SER A 6 38.46 4.37 5.89
C SER A 6 36.97 4.01 5.87
N ALA A 7 36.09 4.93 5.47
CA ALA A 7 34.65 4.69 5.43
C ALA A 7 34.20 3.85 4.22
N VAL A 8 34.92 3.95 3.10
CA VAL A 8 34.56 3.25 1.84
C VAL A 8 34.98 1.77 1.89
N THR A 9 36.10 1.44 2.53
CA THR A 9 36.57 0.04 2.60
C THR A 9 35.71 -0.86 3.50
N ALA A 10 35.01 -0.28 4.48
CA ALA A 10 34.03 -1.00 5.31
C ALA A 10 32.69 -1.26 4.59
N TYR A 11 32.43 -0.62 3.45
CA TYR A 11 31.20 -0.79 2.66
C TYR A 11 31.16 -2.13 1.91
N HIS A 12 32.30 -2.81 1.74
CA HIS A 12 32.36 -4.18 1.21
C HIS A 12 31.91 -5.27 2.20
N ARG A 13 31.39 -4.87 3.37
CA ARG A 13 30.87 -5.78 4.39
C ARG A 13 29.55 -6.38 3.92
N GLN A 14 29.65 -7.51 3.22
CA GLN A 14 28.58 -8.49 2.99
C GLN A 14 27.25 -7.81 2.62
N VAL A 15 27.11 -7.44 1.34
CA VAL A 15 25.81 -7.10 0.77
C VAL A 15 24.93 -8.33 0.96
N LYS A 16 24.15 -8.36 2.05
CA LYS A 16 23.11 -9.36 2.24
C LYS A 16 22.18 -9.19 1.05
N LYS A 17 22.20 -10.15 0.12
CA LYS A 17 21.23 -10.20 -0.98
C LYS A 17 19.86 -10.10 -0.34
N VAL A 18 19.09 -9.09 -0.74
CA VAL A 18 17.70 -9.02 -0.32
C VAL A 18 17.03 -10.24 -0.95
N SER A 19 16.59 -11.17 -0.11
CA SER A 19 16.25 -12.55 -0.51
C SER A 19 14.87 -12.68 -1.14
N PHE A 20 14.10 -11.59 -1.18
CA PHE A 20 12.74 -11.56 -1.67
C PHE A 20 12.53 -10.21 -2.36
N ALA A 21 12.04 -10.22 -3.60
CA ALA A 21 11.45 -9.05 -4.23
C ALA A 21 9.98 -9.41 -4.49
N ARG A 22 9.05 -8.51 -4.17
CA ARG A 22 7.65 -8.76 -4.48
C ARG A 22 7.47 -8.64 -5.99
N PRO A 23 6.57 -9.41 -6.62
CA PRO A 23 6.09 -9.04 -7.94
C PRO A 23 5.51 -7.62 -7.87
N LYS A 24 5.46 -6.92 -9.01
CA LYS A 24 4.80 -5.62 -9.09
C LYS A 24 3.37 -5.77 -8.57
N PRO A 25 2.97 -5.05 -7.49
CA PRO A 25 1.65 -5.26 -6.92
C PRO A 25 0.51 -4.88 -7.87
N GLU A 26 -0.60 -5.60 -7.77
CA GLU A 26 -1.87 -5.23 -8.37
C GLU A 26 -2.63 -4.29 -7.43
N VAL A 27 -2.95 -3.09 -7.90
CA VAL A 27 -3.61 -2.07 -7.08
C VAL A 27 -4.93 -1.67 -7.71
N SER A 28 -6.03 -1.97 -7.04
CA SER A 28 -7.38 -1.66 -7.48
C SER A 28 -7.96 -0.55 -6.60
N VAL A 29 -8.45 0.52 -7.22
CA VAL A 29 -9.22 1.55 -6.52
C VAL A 29 -10.69 1.40 -6.87
N LEU A 30 -11.52 1.26 -5.84
CA LEU A 30 -12.97 1.37 -5.93
C LEU A 30 -13.38 2.71 -5.35
N TRP A 31 -13.97 3.60 -6.14
CA TRP A 31 -14.38 4.91 -5.63
C TRP A 31 -15.76 5.34 -6.11
N GLY A 32 -16.41 6.22 -5.35
CA GLY A 32 -17.74 6.76 -5.69
C GLY A 32 -18.59 6.99 -4.44
N PRO A 33 -19.86 7.41 -4.57
CA PRO A 33 -20.71 7.78 -3.43
C PRO A 33 -20.82 6.68 -2.35
N PRO A 34 -21.11 7.02 -1.08
CA PRO A 34 -21.38 6.02 -0.05
C PRO A 34 -22.60 5.15 -0.44
N GLY A 35 -22.68 3.94 0.12
CA GLY A 35 -23.79 3.02 -0.16
C GLY A 35 -23.72 2.29 -1.51
N THR A 36 -22.61 2.40 -2.24
CA THR A 36 -22.40 1.74 -3.55
C THR A 36 -21.67 0.39 -3.47
N GLY A 37 -21.44 -0.13 -2.25
CA GLY A 37 -20.92 -1.50 -2.08
C GLY A 37 -19.40 -1.66 -2.27
N LYS A 38 -18.63 -0.58 -2.32
CA LYS A 38 -17.15 -0.61 -2.46
C LYS A 38 -16.47 -1.51 -1.43
N SER A 39 -16.75 -1.28 -0.15
CA SER A 39 -16.19 -2.02 0.98
C SER A 39 -16.60 -3.49 1.00
N HIS A 40 -17.83 -3.79 0.55
CA HIS A 40 -18.31 -5.16 0.38
C HIS A 40 -17.57 -5.86 -0.77
N THR A 41 -17.50 -5.20 -1.92
CA THR A 41 -16.80 -5.70 -3.11
C THR A 41 -15.33 -5.99 -2.81
N ALA A 42 -14.64 -5.11 -2.06
CA ALA A 42 -13.26 -5.32 -1.67
C ALA A 42 -13.06 -6.58 -0.82
N ARG A 43 -13.97 -6.86 0.12
CA ARG A 43 -13.90 -8.03 1.01
C ARG A 43 -14.35 -9.33 0.33
N ALA A 44 -15.18 -9.23 -0.71
CA ALA A 44 -15.65 -10.39 -1.47
C ALA A 44 -14.57 -11.01 -2.39
N VAL A 45 -13.40 -10.38 -2.55
CA VAL A 45 -12.33 -10.87 -3.44
C VAL A 45 -11.68 -12.16 -2.93
N CYS A 46 -11.56 -12.33 -1.61
CA CYS A 46 -11.00 -13.54 -0.99
C CYS A 46 -11.38 -13.62 0.49
N ASP A 47 -11.25 -14.80 1.10
CA ASP A 47 -11.53 -14.98 2.53
C ASP A 47 -10.37 -14.56 3.45
N ASP A 48 -9.13 -14.55 2.93
CA ASP A 48 -7.92 -14.17 3.68
C ASP A 48 -7.34 -12.84 3.19
N TYR A 49 -7.81 -11.75 3.81
CA TYR A 49 -7.31 -10.39 3.59
C TYR A 49 -6.93 -9.72 4.91
N TYR A 50 -6.08 -8.70 4.81
CA TYR A 50 -5.78 -7.80 5.90
C TYR A 50 -6.38 -6.41 5.64
N VAL A 51 -7.27 -5.94 6.52
CA VAL A 51 -7.74 -4.54 6.48
C VAL A 51 -6.72 -3.69 7.24
N LYS A 52 -6.04 -2.80 6.53
CA LYS A 52 -5.04 -1.90 7.10
C LYS A 52 -5.77 -0.77 7.85
N PRO A 53 -5.70 -0.71 9.20
CA PRO A 53 -6.24 0.42 9.96
C PRO A 53 -5.46 1.69 9.65
N ASP A 54 -6.05 2.86 9.87
CA ASP A 54 -5.34 4.13 9.72
C ASP A 54 -4.12 4.24 10.65
N GLY A 55 -3.07 4.89 10.15
CA GLY A 55 -1.87 5.23 10.89
C GLY A 55 -0.72 4.25 10.64
N GLN A 56 0.36 4.35 11.40
CA GLN A 56 1.59 3.65 11.02
C GLN A 56 1.52 2.12 11.18
N TRP A 57 0.64 1.59 12.03
CA TRP A 57 0.70 0.20 12.50
C TRP A 57 0.06 -0.81 11.56
N TRP A 58 0.67 -2.00 11.50
CA TRP A 58 0.22 -3.16 10.74
C TRP A 58 -0.12 -4.35 11.66
N ASP A 59 -0.59 -4.06 12.87
CA ASP A 59 -0.92 -5.06 13.88
C ASP A 59 -1.94 -6.09 13.36
N GLY A 60 -1.60 -7.37 13.48
CA GLY A 60 -2.42 -8.47 12.94
C GLY A 60 -2.10 -8.85 11.49
N TYR A 61 -1.26 -8.09 10.78
CA TYR A 61 -0.74 -8.52 9.48
C TYR A 61 0.21 -9.71 9.66
N GLN A 62 -0.14 -10.84 9.04
CA GLN A 62 0.57 -12.11 9.13
C GLN A 62 1.14 -12.56 7.79
N GLY A 63 1.20 -11.66 6.80
CA GLY A 63 1.68 -11.97 5.46
C GLY A 63 0.56 -12.22 4.45
N GLN A 64 -0.67 -11.77 4.71
CA GLN A 64 -1.78 -11.87 3.77
C GLN A 64 -1.41 -11.29 2.41
N ASP A 65 -1.85 -11.97 1.34
CA ASP A 65 -1.60 -11.56 -0.03
C ASP A 65 -2.40 -10.31 -0.43
N VAL A 66 -3.60 -10.17 0.12
CA VAL A 66 -4.51 -9.06 -0.13
C VAL A 66 -4.53 -8.11 1.06
N VAL A 67 -4.28 -6.84 0.80
CA VAL A 67 -4.43 -5.75 1.77
C VAL A 67 -5.51 -4.77 1.30
N ILE A 68 -6.43 -4.44 2.20
CA ILE A 68 -7.52 -3.50 1.95
C ILE A 68 -7.26 -2.22 2.74
N PHE A 69 -7.23 -1.09 2.04
CA PHE A 69 -7.37 0.24 2.62
C PHE A 69 -8.82 0.66 2.46
N ASP A 70 -9.60 0.57 3.54
CA ASP A 70 -11.04 0.85 3.49
C ASP A 70 -11.31 2.32 3.88
N ASP A 71 -12.19 2.99 3.14
CA ASP A 71 -12.53 4.41 3.32
C ASP A 71 -11.29 5.32 3.36
N PHE A 72 -10.44 5.20 2.34
CA PHE A 72 -9.17 5.92 2.26
C PHE A 72 -9.34 7.32 1.67
N TYR A 73 -8.83 8.33 2.39
CA TYR A 73 -8.86 9.75 1.99
C TYR A 73 -7.46 10.39 1.99
N GLY A 74 -6.39 9.61 1.83
CA GLY A 74 -5.02 10.12 1.97
C GLY A 74 -4.55 10.26 3.41
N SER A 75 -5.14 9.48 4.33
CA SER A 75 -4.79 9.44 5.76
C SER A 75 -3.32 9.05 6.00
N GLU A 76 -2.77 8.24 5.11
CA GLU A 76 -1.41 7.72 5.19
C GLU A 76 -0.40 8.65 4.52
N LYS A 77 0.85 8.68 5.00
CA LYS A 77 1.90 9.47 4.37
C LYS A 77 2.09 9.06 2.91
N TYR A 78 2.17 10.03 2.01
CA TYR A 78 2.38 9.79 0.57
C TYR A 78 3.58 8.86 0.32
N SER A 79 4.70 9.08 1.01
CA SER A 79 5.90 8.24 0.90
C SER A 79 5.66 6.79 1.31
N ASP A 80 4.83 6.54 2.31
CA ASP A 80 4.55 5.20 2.80
C ASP A 80 3.62 4.46 1.84
N MET A 81 2.59 5.12 1.30
CA MET A 81 1.80 4.56 0.20
C MET A 81 2.65 4.16 -1.01
N LEU A 82 3.59 5.02 -1.43
CA LEU A 82 4.48 4.69 -2.55
C LEU A 82 5.38 3.47 -2.26
N ARG A 83 5.81 3.29 -1.01
CA ARG A 83 6.63 2.15 -0.57
C ARG A 83 5.81 0.88 -0.54
N TRP A 84 4.66 0.91 0.12
CA TRP A 84 3.76 -0.25 0.26
C TRP A 84 3.32 -0.80 -1.09
N LEU A 85 2.98 0.09 -2.02
CA LEU A 85 2.53 -0.24 -3.37
C LEU A 85 3.69 -0.43 -4.39
N SER A 86 4.89 -0.78 -3.93
CA SER A 86 6.04 -1.07 -4.82
C SER A 86 6.49 -2.52 -4.75
N GLU A 87 7.24 -2.97 -5.76
CA GLU A 87 7.91 -4.28 -5.79
C GLU A 87 9.05 -4.40 -4.76
N ASN A 88 9.42 -3.29 -4.10
CA ASN A 88 10.52 -3.31 -3.15
C ASN A 88 10.16 -4.16 -1.91
N PRO A 89 11.08 -5.01 -1.48
CA PRO A 89 11.00 -5.68 -0.19
C PRO A 89 11.14 -4.65 0.93
N ILE A 90 10.10 -4.57 1.76
CA ILE A 90 10.04 -3.64 2.89
C ILE A 90 9.45 -4.35 4.09
N LYS A 91 9.78 -3.82 5.27
CA LYS A 91 9.15 -4.20 6.52
C LYS A 91 8.14 -3.14 6.94
N VAL A 92 7.05 -3.58 7.54
CA VAL A 92 6.01 -2.72 8.12
C VAL A 92 6.00 -2.88 9.64
N PRO A 93 5.73 -1.80 10.39
CA PRO A 93 5.80 -1.83 11.84
C PRO A 93 4.56 -2.52 12.42
N ILE A 94 4.81 -3.44 13.34
CA ILE A 94 3.80 -4.06 14.21
C ILE A 94 4.19 -3.74 15.65
N LYS A 95 3.28 -3.90 16.61
CA LYS A 95 3.58 -3.59 18.00
C LYS A 95 4.82 -4.35 18.48
N ASN A 96 5.82 -3.58 18.92
CA ASN A 96 7.12 -4.07 19.40
C ASN A 96 7.98 -4.85 18.38
N SER A 97 7.68 -4.80 17.08
CA SER A 97 8.47 -5.50 16.07
C SER A 97 8.27 -4.91 14.65
N MET A 98 8.81 -5.59 13.65
CA MET A 98 8.63 -5.30 12.23
C MET A 98 8.39 -6.63 11.51
N THR A 99 7.44 -6.67 10.57
CA THR A 99 7.20 -7.86 9.72
C THR A 99 7.40 -7.52 8.24
N ASP A 100 7.74 -8.50 7.42
CA ASP A 100 7.86 -8.31 5.98
C ASP A 100 6.48 -8.05 5.36
N LEU A 101 6.36 -7.02 4.52
CA LEU A 101 5.16 -6.83 3.71
C LEU A 101 5.23 -7.77 2.52
N LEU A 102 4.39 -8.81 2.50
CA LEU A 102 4.36 -9.84 1.47
C LEU A 102 3.24 -9.62 0.44
N ALA A 103 2.27 -8.76 0.76
CA ALA A 103 1.08 -8.50 -0.03
C ALA A 103 1.42 -8.13 -1.48
N THR A 104 0.76 -8.82 -2.42
CA THR A 104 0.88 -8.55 -3.85
C THR A 104 -0.36 -7.87 -4.43
N LYS A 105 -1.45 -7.84 -3.67
CA LYS A 105 -2.72 -7.20 -4.07
C LYS A 105 -3.15 -6.16 -3.06
N PHE A 106 -3.54 -5.00 -3.56
CA PHE A 106 -4.05 -3.90 -2.76
C PHE A 106 -5.40 -3.44 -3.30
N ILE A 107 -6.38 -3.34 -2.42
CA ILE A 107 -7.70 -2.80 -2.76
C ILE A 107 -7.91 -1.55 -1.92
N ILE A 108 -8.19 -0.43 -2.57
CA ILE A 108 -8.42 0.85 -1.90
C ILE A 108 -9.85 1.26 -2.18
N THR A 109 -10.66 1.44 -1.14
CA THR A 109 -12.01 2.01 -1.27
C THR A 109 -11.99 3.48 -0.86
N SER A 110 -12.79 4.32 -1.50
CA SER A 110 -12.82 5.75 -1.20
C SER A 110 -14.11 6.41 -1.69
N ASN A 111 -14.63 7.42 -0.98
CA ASN A 111 -15.71 8.25 -1.53
C ASN A 111 -15.21 9.39 -2.45
N VAL A 112 -13.89 9.57 -2.54
CA VAL A 112 -13.24 10.56 -3.43
C VAL A 112 -12.30 9.89 -4.42
N GLU A 113 -12.11 10.50 -5.58
CA GLU A 113 -11.16 10.01 -6.58
C GLU A 113 -9.69 10.04 -6.09
N PRO A 114 -8.82 9.13 -6.54
CA PRO A 114 -7.40 9.07 -6.14
C PRO A 114 -6.61 10.36 -6.25
N ASN A 115 -6.92 11.16 -7.28
CA ASN A 115 -6.21 12.42 -7.55
C ASN A 115 -6.44 13.46 -6.43
N ARG A 116 -7.47 13.28 -5.59
CA ARG A 116 -7.82 14.17 -4.47
C ARG A 116 -7.24 13.75 -3.12
N TRP A 117 -6.66 12.55 -2.99
CA TRP A 117 -6.15 12.06 -1.70
C TRP A 117 -5.00 12.90 -1.12
N TYR A 118 -4.16 13.47 -1.98
CA TYR A 118 -2.96 14.21 -1.58
C TYR A 118 -2.95 15.63 -2.16
N PRO A 119 -3.85 16.53 -1.72
CA PRO A 119 -4.02 17.84 -2.34
C PRO A 119 -2.74 18.70 -2.30
N GLN A 120 -1.85 18.47 -1.33
CA GLN A 120 -0.57 19.15 -1.17
C GLN A 120 0.53 18.67 -2.12
N ILE A 121 0.33 17.56 -2.84
CA ILE A 121 1.31 17.01 -3.78
C ILE A 121 0.90 17.40 -5.19
N GLU A 122 1.70 18.23 -5.85
CA GLU A 122 1.44 18.67 -7.22
C GLU A 122 1.52 17.50 -8.21
N ASP A 123 2.66 16.79 -8.25
CA ASP A 123 2.86 15.64 -9.12
C ASP A 123 2.55 14.31 -8.40
N LYS A 124 1.44 13.68 -8.78
CA LYS A 124 0.99 12.38 -8.28
C LYS A 124 1.36 11.21 -9.20
N SER A 125 2.13 11.44 -10.27
CA SER A 125 2.50 10.43 -11.27
C SER A 125 3.10 9.16 -10.64
N ALA A 126 3.88 9.32 -9.56
CA ALA A 126 4.47 8.20 -8.83
C ALA A 126 3.41 7.28 -8.18
N LEU A 127 2.33 7.84 -7.63
CA LEU A 127 1.22 7.05 -7.10
C LEU A 127 0.38 6.49 -8.25
N MET A 128 0.01 7.34 -9.21
CA MET A 128 -0.87 6.95 -10.31
C MET A 128 -0.32 5.80 -11.14
N ARG A 129 1.00 5.74 -11.40
CA ARG A 129 1.64 4.62 -12.14
C ARG A 129 1.63 3.28 -11.41
N ARG A 130 1.33 3.27 -10.10
CA ARG A 130 1.20 2.06 -9.28
C ARG A 130 -0.23 1.57 -9.20
N ILE A 131 -1.22 2.43 -9.49
CA ILE A 131 -2.62 2.04 -9.56
C ILE A 131 -2.83 1.27 -10.87
N THR A 132 -3.21 0.00 -10.75
CA THR A 132 -3.46 -0.89 -11.90
C THR A 132 -4.81 -0.58 -12.54
N GLN A 133 -5.83 -0.31 -11.72
CA GLN A 133 -7.17 0.03 -12.20
C GLN A 133 -7.91 0.94 -11.22
N ILE A 134 -8.76 1.80 -11.79
CA ILE A 134 -9.65 2.71 -11.07
C ILE A 134 -11.08 2.43 -11.55
N ILE A 135 -11.94 2.04 -10.62
CA ILE A 135 -13.32 1.65 -10.88
C ILE A 135 -14.22 2.63 -10.15
N TYR A 136 -15.05 3.34 -10.90
CA TYR A 136 -16.09 4.20 -10.35
C TYR A 136 -17.35 3.36 -10.08
N MET A 137 -17.89 3.46 -8.86
CA MET A 137 -19.08 2.74 -8.41
C MET A 137 -20.15 3.77 -8.03
N ASP A 138 -21.24 3.79 -8.79
CA ASP A 138 -22.38 4.70 -8.60
C ASP A 138 -23.72 3.99 -8.37
N GLN A 139 -23.77 2.68 -8.61
CA GLN A 139 -24.95 1.87 -8.36
C GLN A 139 -25.11 1.62 -6.87
N VAL A 140 -26.31 1.87 -6.36
CA VAL A 140 -26.66 1.56 -4.97
C VAL A 140 -26.51 0.07 -4.75
N TYR A 141 -25.78 -0.29 -3.70
CA TYR A 141 -25.61 -1.67 -3.30
C TYR A 141 -26.88 -2.18 -2.65
N SER A 142 -27.47 -3.22 -3.23
CA SER A 142 -28.56 -3.99 -2.66
C SER A 142 -28.06 -5.43 -2.48
N PRO A 143 -27.80 -5.89 -1.25
CA PRO A 143 -27.55 -7.31 -1.02
C PRO A 143 -28.85 -8.07 -1.35
N GLU A 144 -28.72 -9.18 -2.10
CA GLU A 144 -29.79 -10.18 -2.23
C GLU A 144 -30.06 -10.90 -0.89
#